data_AF-A0A164PQA1-F1
#
_entry.id   AF-A0A164PQA1-F1
#
_cell.length_a   1.000
_cell.length_b   1.000
_cell.length_c   1.000
_cell.angle_alpha   90.00
_cell.angle_beta   90.00
_cell.angle_gamma   90.00
#
_symmetry.space_group_name_H-M   'P 1'
#
loop_
_entity.id
_entity.type
_entity.pdbx_description
1 polymer ?
#
loop_
_entity_poly.entity_id
_entity_poly.type
_entity_poly.pdbx_seq_one_letter_code
_entity_poly.pdbx_strand_id
1 'polypeptide(L)'
;MPAADPALPWPGRLPHPAPAMVLVNRPEVALEDSGGAPVWISDRGLLTADPARLRWGSRELTVTDWSGPWLLDERWWSGNRTGNRAVRAQVMLADTELRVLLLLGYDRAWHVEGLYD
;
A
#
# COMPACT_ATOMS: atom_id res chain seq x y z
N MET A 1 -35.34 -12.89 6.35
CA MET A 1 -34.10 -12.13 6.59
C MET A 1 -33.43 -12.73 7.82
N PRO A 2 -32.26 -13.36 7.76
CA PRO A 2 -31.59 -13.77 8.98
C PRO A 2 -30.90 -12.56 9.61
N ALA A 3 -31.19 -12.30 10.88
CA ALA A 3 -30.48 -11.35 11.72
C ALA A 3 -29.16 -12.01 12.15
N ALA A 4 -28.03 -11.40 11.82
CA ALA A 4 -26.72 -11.87 12.30
C ALA A 4 -26.59 -11.54 13.79
N ASP A 5 -26.24 -12.55 14.59
CA ASP A 5 -26.03 -12.44 16.05
C ASP A 5 -24.77 -11.59 16.34
N PRO A 6 -24.90 -10.42 17.00
CA PRO A 6 -23.78 -9.53 17.29
C PRO A 6 -22.72 -10.12 18.25
N ALA A 7 -22.98 -11.28 18.86
CA ALA A 7 -22.03 -11.98 19.73
C ALA A 7 -21.03 -12.86 18.98
N LEU A 8 -21.22 -13.11 17.68
CA LEU A 8 -20.28 -13.90 16.90
C LEU A 8 -19.07 -13.05 16.49
N PRO A 9 -17.82 -13.50 16.76
CA PRO A 9 -16.65 -12.83 16.23
C PRO A 9 -16.68 -12.91 14.71
N TRP A 10 -16.52 -11.76 14.05
CA TRP A 10 -16.53 -11.65 12.60
C TRP A 10 -15.52 -12.64 11.97
N PRO A 11 -15.86 -13.33 10.86
CA PRO A 11 -14.98 -14.30 10.19
C PRO A 11 -13.91 -13.57 9.36
N GLY A 12 -13.17 -12.67 10.01
CA GLY A 12 -12.23 -11.76 9.41
C GLY A 12 -11.30 -11.12 10.44
N ARG A 13 -10.96 -11.86 11.51
CA ARG A 13 -9.87 -11.48 12.41
C ARG A 13 -8.64 -11.26 11.53
N LEU A 14 -8.19 -10.01 11.38
CA LEU A 14 -6.93 -9.71 10.68
C LEU A 14 -5.85 -10.60 11.31
N PRO A 15 -5.07 -11.35 10.52
CA PRO A 15 -3.90 -12.01 11.06
C PRO A 15 -3.01 -10.94 11.70
N HIS A 16 -2.49 -11.25 12.88
CA HIS A 16 -1.52 -10.39 13.53
C HIS A 16 -0.27 -10.25 12.62
N PRO A 17 0.32 -9.05 12.52
CA PRO A 17 -0.07 -7.81 13.16
C PRO A 17 -0.96 -6.93 12.27
N ALA A 18 -1.98 -6.31 12.87
CA ALA A 18 -2.57 -5.10 12.30
C ALA A 18 -1.47 -4.03 12.17
N PRO A 19 -1.54 -3.09 11.20
CA PRO A 19 -0.50 -2.08 11.01
C PRO A 19 -0.16 -1.40 12.33
N ALA A 20 1.12 -1.42 12.68
CA ALA A 20 1.60 -0.90 13.96
C ALA A 20 1.34 0.61 14.08
N MET A 21 1.29 1.32 12.94
CA MET A 21 0.91 2.72 12.86
C MET A 21 0.33 3.06 11.48
N VAL A 22 -0.87 3.65 11.45
CA VAL A 22 -1.43 4.29 10.24
C VAL A 22 -1.03 5.75 10.26
N LEU A 23 -0.35 6.24 9.21
CA LEU A 23 0.08 7.64 9.17
C LEU A 23 -1.05 8.54 8.65
N VAL A 24 -1.53 9.41 9.53
CA VAL A 24 -2.57 10.41 9.20
C VAL A 24 -2.08 11.41 8.14
N ASN A 25 -0.79 11.77 8.18
CA ASN A 25 -0.18 12.73 7.25
C ASN A 25 0.24 12.10 5.91
N ARG A 26 0.12 10.78 5.73
CA ARG A 26 0.42 10.03 4.49
C ARG A 26 1.65 10.57 3.73
N PRO A 27 2.85 10.49 4.32
CA PRO A 27 4.03 11.10 3.72
C PRO A 27 4.28 10.50 2.34
N GLU A 28 4.58 11.37 1.38
CA GLU A 28 4.93 10.97 0.02
C GLU A 28 6.28 10.27 -0.02
N VAL A 29 6.38 9.20 -0.81
CA VAL A 29 7.60 8.44 -1.07
C VAL A 29 7.74 8.19 -2.56
N ALA A 30 8.97 8.04 -3.03
CA ALA A 30 9.23 7.59 -4.39
C ALA A 30 9.65 6.12 -4.38
N LEU A 31 9.03 5.33 -5.25
CA LEU A 31 9.39 3.94 -5.50
C LEU A 31 10.16 3.88 -6.82
N GLU A 32 11.33 3.26 -6.82
CA GLU A 32 12.24 3.23 -7.96
C GLU A 32 12.71 1.80 -8.26
N ASP A 33 12.98 1.53 -9.53
CA ASP A 33 13.59 0.27 -9.97
C ASP A 33 15.11 0.28 -9.75
N SER A 34 15.78 -0.81 -10.13
CA SER A 34 17.24 -0.94 -9.98
C SER A 34 18.02 0.12 -10.79
N GLY A 35 17.45 0.60 -11.90
CA GLY A 35 18.02 1.66 -12.74
C GLY A 35 17.70 3.08 -12.29
N GLY A 36 16.82 3.27 -11.30
CA GLY A 36 16.41 4.58 -10.80
C GLY A 36 15.22 5.19 -11.55
N ALA A 37 14.55 4.41 -12.40
CA ALA A 37 13.31 4.85 -12.99
C ALA A 37 12.17 4.74 -11.97
N PRO A 38 11.23 5.70 -11.96
CA PRO A 38 10.09 5.65 -11.06
C PRO A 38 9.18 4.47 -11.39
N VAL A 39 8.83 3.69 -10.36
CA VAL A 39 7.90 2.58 -10.43
C VAL A 39 6.49 3.07 -10.13
N TRP A 40 5.62 2.96 -11.12
CA TRP A 40 4.19 3.27 -11.02
C TRP A 40 3.30 2.11 -11.49
N ILE A 41 1.99 2.28 -11.43
CA ILE A 41 0.99 1.36 -11.98
C ILE A 41 0.75 1.61 -13.47
N SER A 42 0.89 0.57 -14.28
CA SER A 42 0.53 0.55 -15.70
C SER A 42 -0.98 0.53 -15.91
N ASP A 43 -1.43 0.79 -17.14
CA ASP A 43 -2.86 0.72 -17.50
C ASP A 43 -3.48 -0.67 -17.27
N ARG A 44 -2.64 -1.70 -17.17
CA ARG A 44 -3.04 -3.09 -16.87
C ARG A 44 -3.19 -3.37 -15.37
N GLY A 45 -2.96 -2.37 -14.51
CA GLY A 45 -3.03 -2.53 -13.06
C GLY A 45 -1.85 -3.31 -12.48
N LEU A 46 -0.69 -3.30 -13.14
CA LEU A 46 0.56 -3.93 -12.68
C LEU A 46 1.63 -2.88 -12.43
N LEU A 47 2.62 -3.17 -11.57
CA LEU A 47 3.81 -2.33 -11.48
C LEU A 47 4.53 -2.29 -12.83
N THR A 48 5.06 -1.11 -13.16
CA THR A 48 5.78 -0.84 -14.41
C THR A 48 7.16 -1.49 -14.44
N ALA A 49 7.76 -1.75 -13.28
CA ALA A 49 9.01 -2.48 -13.09
C ALA A 49 9.07 -3.03 -11.66
N ASP A 50 10.03 -3.93 -11.41
CA ASP A 50 10.28 -4.44 -10.07
C ASP A 50 10.91 -3.35 -9.19
N PRO A 51 10.29 -3.00 -8.05
CA PRO A 51 10.83 -2.02 -7.13
C PRO A 51 12.09 -2.55 -6.45
N ALA A 52 13.14 -1.73 -6.47
CA ALA A 52 14.43 -2.04 -5.85
C ALA A 52 14.79 -1.03 -4.76
N ARG A 53 14.25 0.20 -4.82
CA ARG A 53 14.54 1.26 -3.87
C ARG A 53 13.28 2.05 -3.52
N LEU A 54 13.22 2.48 -2.27
CA LEU A 54 12.22 3.42 -1.77
C LEU A 54 12.92 4.63 -1.19
N ARG A 55 12.55 5.82 -1.67
CA ARG A 55 13.05 7.10 -1.18
C ARG A 55 12.00 7.76 -0.30
N TRP A 56 12.41 8.08 0.92
CA TRP A 56 11.59 8.78 1.90
C TRP A 56 12.35 9.99 2.42
N GLY A 57 12.06 11.16 1.88
CA GLY A 57 12.83 12.37 2.15
C GLY A 57 14.29 12.19 1.72
N SER A 58 15.22 12.31 2.68
CA SER A 58 16.66 12.06 2.44
C SER A 58 17.09 10.61 2.65
N ARG A 59 16.19 9.72 3.10
CA ARG A 59 16.50 8.29 3.27
C ARG A 59 16.29 7.55 1.96
N GLU A 60 17.22 6.66 1.66
CA GLU A 60 17.10 5.63 0.63
C GLU A 60 17.07 4.27 1.31
N LEU A 61 16.05 3.48 1.01
CA LEU A 61 15.79 2.18 1.63
C LEU A 61 15.75 1.12 0.53
N THR A 62 16.56 0.08 0.67
CA THR A 62 16.59 -1.04 -0.27
C THR A 62 15.32 -1.86 -0.12
N VAL A 63 14.60 -2.08 -1.22
CA VAL A 63 13.43 -2.96 -1.27
C VAL A 63 13.94 -4.38 -1.52
N THR A 64 13.54 -5.31 -0.66
CA THR A 64 13.94 -6.73 -0.73
C THR A 64 12.86 -7.61 -1.32
N ASP A 65 11.59 -7.23 -1.15
CA ASP A 65 10.43 -7.92 -1.71
C ASP A 65 9.22 -6.97 -1.77
N TRP A 66 8.17 -7.37 -2.48
CA TRP A 66 6.94 -6.57 -2.59
C TRP A 66 5.71 -7.43 -2.87
N SER A 67 4.53 -6.87 -2.64
CA SER A 67 3.25 -7.52 -2.91
C SER A 67 2.19 -6.52 -3.36
N GLY A 68 1.23 -7.01 -4.16
CA GLY A 68 0.24 -6.18 -4.85
C GLY A 68 0.60 -6.00 -6.32
N PRO A 69 0.14 -4.93 -7.00
CA PRO A 69 -0.73 -3.86 -6.48
C PRO A 69 -2.19 -4.33 -6.32
N TRP A 70 -2.83 -3.92 -5.24
CA TRP A 70 -4.26 -4.13 -5.02
C TRP A 70 -5.02 -2.86 -5.39
N LEU A 71 -5.90 -2.92 -6.39
CA LEU A 71 -6.74 -1.79 -6.75
C LEU A 71 -7.77 -1.52 -5.64
N LEU A 72 -7.87 -0.27 -5.18
CA LEU A 72 -8.90 0.17 -4.26
C LEU A 72 -10.01 0.82 -5.09
N ASP A 73 -11.14 0.13 -5.18
CA ASP A 73 -12.36 0.76 -5.64
C ASP A 73 -13.01 1.46 -4.43
N GLU A 74 -12.67 2.74 -4.23
CA GLU A 74 -13.10 3.54 -3.06
C GLU A 74 -14.64 3.72 -2.97
N ARG A 75 -15.39 3.26 -3.96
CA ARG A 75 -16.83 3.53 -4.08
C ARG A 75 -17.67 2.33 -4.52
N TRP A 76 -17.32 1.09 -4.17
CA TRP A 76 -18.19 -0.06 -4.50
C TRP A 76 -19.62 0.08 -3.95
N TRP A 77 -19.84 0.83 -2.86
CA TRP A 77 -21.15 1.13 -2.28
C TRP A 77 -21.81 2.44 -2.74
N SER A 78 -21.12 3.29 -3.52
CA SER A 78 -21.69 4.59 -3.94
C SER A 78 -21.64 4.72 -5.45
N GLY A 79 -22.79 4.94 -6.09
CA GLY A 79 -22.96 4.95 -7.54
C GLY A 79 -22.18 6.03 -8.32
N ASN A 80 -21.28 6.76 -7.68
CA ASN A 80 -20.44 7.77 -8.31
C ASN A 80 -19.10 7.14 -8.74
N ARG A 81 -19.05 6.66 -9.98
CA ARG A 81 -17.91 5.94 -10.60
C ARG A 81 -16.70 6.82 -10.96
N THR A 82 -16.71 8.11 -10.63
CA THR A 82 -15.62 9.05 -10.88
C THR A 82 -14.57 9.09 -9.76
N GLY A 83 -14.55 8.06 -8.88
CA GLY A 83 -13.58 7.94 -7.80
C GLY A 83 -12.15 7.77 -8.32
N ASN A 84 -11.23 8.55 -7.75
CA ASN A 84 -9.80 8.47 -8.04
C ASN A 84 -9.33 7.03 -7.82
N ARG A 85 -8.69 6.41 -8.83
CA ARG A 85 -8.23 5.03 -8.72
C ARG A 85 -7.05 4.98 -7.75
N ALA A 86 -7.33 4.64 -6.50
CA ALA A 86 -6.32 4.38 -5.51
C ALA A 86 -5.80 2.94 -5.65
N VAL A 87 -4.55 2.72 -5.26
CA VAL A 87 -3.93 1.39 -5.25
C VAL A 87 -3.17 1.19 -3.95
N ARG A 88 -3.08 -0.04 -3.48
CA ARG A 88 -2.18 -0.41 -2.39
C ARG A 88 -1.06 -1.28 -2.91
N ALA A 89 0.13 -1.11 -2.36
CA ALA A 89 1.23 -2.04 -2.54
C ALA A 89 1.94 -2.21 -1.19
N GLN A 90 2.44 -3.41 -0.92
CA GLN A 90 3.33 -3.65 0.21
C GLN A 90 4.76 -3.75 -0.30
N VAL A 91 5.68 -3.14 0.42
CA VAL A 91 7.12 -3.22 0.13
C VAL A 91 7.85 -3.65 1.40
N MET A 92 8.67 -4.68 1.27
CA MET A 92 9.59 -5.14 2.31
C MET A 92 10.93 -4.46 2.10
N LEU A 93 11.52 -3.97 3.17
CA LEU A 93 12.77 -3.23 3.18
C LEU A 93 13.87 -4.05 3.85
N ALA A 94 15.13 -3.79 3.48
CA ALA A 94 16.30 -4.37 4.15
C ALA A 94 16.61 -3.74 5.52
N ASP A 95 15.86 -2.70 5.91
CA ASP A 95 16.08 -1.94 7.15
C ASP A 95 15.66 -2.76 8.38
N THR A 96 16.42 -2.65 9.47
CA THR A 96 16.19 -3.43 10.70
C THR A 96 15.12 -2.85 11.61
N GLU A 97 14.80 -1.56 11.46
CA GLU A 97 13.79 -0.86 12.26
C GLU A 97 12.44 -0.72 11.52
N LEU A 98 12.48 -0.81 10.19
CA LEU A 98 11.33 -0.63 9.31
C LEU A 98 11.29 -1.75 8.27
N ARG A 99 10.61 -2.84 8.58
CA ARG A 99 10.65 -4.03 7.73
C ARG A 99 9.67 -3.99 6.58
N VAL A 100 8.44 -3.53 6.81
CA VAL A 100 7.41 -3.53 5.77
C VAL A 100 6.60 -2.24 5.79
N LEU A 101 6.42 -1.64 4.61
CA LEU A 101 5.55 -0.49 4.39
C LEU A 101 4.33 -0.89 3.58
N LEU A 102 3.17 -0.38 3.98
CA LEU A 102 1.98 -0.34 3.14
C LEU A 102 1.90 1.03 2.48
N LEU A 103 1.96 1.02 1.15
CA LEU A 103 1.86 2.19 0.30
C LEU A 103 0.44 2.34 -0.23
N LEU A 104 -0.01 3.58 -0.31
CA LEU A 104 -1.22 4.01 -0.99
C LEU A 104 -0.84 4.91 -2.16
N GLY A 105 -1.15 4.48 -3.38
CA GLY A 105 -0.91 5.23 -4.60
C GLY A 105 -2.18 5.89 -5.13
N TYR A 106 -2.12 7.17 -5.43
CA TYR A 106 -3.15 7.95 -6.13
C TYR A 106 -2.49 9.18 -6.76
N ASP A 107 -3.12 9.81 -7.76
CA ASP A 107 -2.58 11.01 -8.42
C ASP A 107 -1.10 10.91 -8.90
N ARG A 108 -0.66 9.70 -9.28
CA ARG A 108 0.72 9.38 -9.70
C ARG A 108 1.79 9.54 -8.61
N ALA A 109 1.39 9.55 -7.35
CA ALA A 109 2.28 9.60 -6.20
C ALA A 109 2.03 8.41 -5.26
N TRP A 110 3.09 7.94 -4.60
CA TRP A 110 3.00 6.94 -3.54
C TRP A 110 3.05 7.62 -2.17
N HIS A 111 2.21 7.17 -1.26
CA HIS A 111 2.18 7.64 0.11
C HIS A 111 2.30 6.48 1.08
N VAL A 112 2.96 6.66 2.22
CA VAL A 112 2.96 5.65 3.28
C VAL A 112 1.63 5.70 4.02
N GLU A 113 0.87 4.61 3.92
CA GLU A 113 -0.39 4.43 4.66
C GLU A 113 -0.15 3.74 6.00
N GLY A 114 0.76 2.75 6.05
CA GLY A 114 1.04 1.99 7.25
C GLY A 114 2.47 1.46 7.34
N LEU A 115 2.92 1.24 8.57
CA LEU A 115 4.24 0.71 8.93
C LEU A 115 4.07 -0.62 9.68
N TYR A 116 4.92 -1.59 9.40
CA TYR A 116 5.00 -2.88 10.09
C TYR A 116 6.47 -3.21 10.39
N ASP A 117 6.69 -3.82 11.55
CA ASP A 117 7.95 -4.47 11.95
C ASP A 117 7.86 -5.99 11.73
#